data_AF-A0A380DJD6-F1
#
_entry.id   AF-A0A380DJD6-F1
#
_cell.length_a   1.000
_cell.length_b   1.000
_cell.length_c   1.000
_cell.angle_alpha   90.00
_cell.angle_beta   90.00
_cell.angle_gamma   90.00
#
_symmetry.space_group_name_H-M   'P 1'
#
loop_
_entity.id
_entity.type
_entity.pdbx_description
1 polymer ?
#
loop_
_entity_poly.entity_id
_entity_poly.type
_entity_poly.pdbx_seq_one_letter_code
_entity_poly.pdbx_strand_id
1 'polypeptide(L)' 'MKRTKGEIEAEISKAITQWEKDFLGRGSLSVKSDILRDMVIISLQGILTPAEYRVCSTNEGLLNINEHVLN' A
#
# COMPACT_ATOMS: atom_id res chain seq x y z
N MET A 1 -15.19 -25.84 6.57
CA MET A 1 -15.74 -24.73 5.76
C MET A 1 -14.69 -24.30 4.75
N LYS A 2 -15.04 -24.17 3.47
CA LYS A 2 -14.13 -23.61 2.45
C LYS A 2 -14.21 -22.09 2.57
N ARG A 3 -13.09 -21.40 2.77
CA ARG A 3 -13.04 -19.93 2.73
C ARG A 3 -13.48 -19.46 1.34
N THR A 4 -14.32 -18.44 1.29
CA THR A 4 -14.70 -17.77 0.05
C THR A 4 -13.54 -16.93 -0.47
N LYS A 5 -13.55 -16.64 -1.77
CA LYS A 5 -12.54 -15.78 -2.41
C LYS A 5 -12.41 -14.43 -1.67
N GLY A 6 -13.54 -13.81 -1.35
CA GLY A 6 -13.57 -12.52 -0.64
C GLY A 6 -13.01 -12.58 0.77
N GLU A 7 -13.17 -13.70 1.50
CA GLU A 7 -12.54 -13.87 2.81
C GLU A 7 -11.02 -13.94 2.70
N ILE A 8 -10.49 -14.62 1.69
CA ILE A 8 -9.04 -14.71 1.45
C ILE A 8 -8.48 -13.34 1.05
N GLU A 9 -9.15 -12.62 0.14
CA GLU A 9 -8.80 -11.25 -0.24
C GLU A 9 -8.83 -10.29 0.96
N ALA A 10 -9.83 -10.39 1.83
CA ALA A 10 -9.88 -9.58 3.05
C ALA A 10 -8.71 -9.88 4.00
N GLU A 11 -8.35 -11.16 4.15
CA GLU A 11 -7.25 -11.60 5.00
C GLU A 11 -5.89 -11.13 4.47
N ILE A 12 -5.66 -11.22 3.16
CA ILE A 12 -4.46 -10.68 2.48
C ILE A 12 -4.38 -9.17 2.68
N SER A 13 -5.48 -8.44 2.40
CA SER A 13 -5.51 -6.98 2.56
C SER A 13 -5.14 -6.57 3.98
N LYS A 14 -5.71 -7.25 4.99
CA LYS A 14 -5.42 -6.98 6.40
C LYS A 14 -3.97 -7.27 6.78
N ALA A 15 -3.41 -8.38 6.30
CA ALA A 15 -2.01 -8.74 6.55
C ALA A 15 -1.05 -7.71 5.97
N ILE A 16 -1.33 -7.23 4.76
CA ILE A 16 -0.53 -6.19 4.10
C ILE A 16 -0.66 -4.84 4.83
N THR A 17 -1.87 -4.43 5.23
CA THR A 17 -2.05 -3.20 6.02
C THR A 17 -1.27 -3.23 7.33
N GLN A 18 -1.26 -4.38 8.01
CA GLN A 18 -0.51 -4.56 9.25
C GLN A 18 1.00 -4.50 9.00
N TRP A 19 1.49 -5.23 8.00
CA TRP A 19 2.90 -5.18 7.60
C TRP A 19 3.34 -3.76 7.25
N GLU A 20 2.53 -3.02 6.50
CA GLU A 20 2.85 -1.64 6.13
C GLU A 20 2.96 -0.74 7.36
N LYS A 21 2.02 -0.85 8.29
CA LYS A 21 2.06 -0.08 9.53
C LYS A 21 3.29 -0.41 10.38
N ASP A 22 3.66 -1.69 10.44
CA ASP A 22 4.78 -2.17 11.24
C ASP A 22 6.14 -1.86 10.58
N PHE A 23 6.21 -1.87 9.25
CA PHE A 23 7.46 -1.70 8.50
C PHE A 23 7.71 -0.25 8.06
N LEU A 24 6.68 0.44 7.57
CA LEU A 24 6.78 1.82 7.08
C LEU A 24 6.43 2.87 8.13
N GLY A 25 6.01 2.46 9.34
CA GLY A 25 5.64 3.35 10.44
C GLY A 25 4.41 4.24 10.15
N ARG A 26 3.71 3.99 9.04
CA ARG A 26 2.53 4.70 8.57
C ARG A 26 1.54 3.69 7.98
N GLY A 27 0.24 3.93 8.16
CA GLY A 27 -0.78 3.10 7.52
C GLY A 27 -1.22 3.70 6.19
N SER A 28 -1.23 2.92 5.11
CA SER A 28 -1.91 3.33 3.87
C SER A 28 -3.36 3.71 4.15
N LEU A 29 -3.87 4.66 3.37
CA LEU A 29 -5.27 5.10 3.44
C LEU A 29 -6.22 4.02 2.92
N SER A 30 -5.77 3.18 1.98
CA SER A 30 -6.57 2.07 1.47
C SER A 30 -5.68 0.96 0.89
N VAL A 31 -5.93 -0.27 1.33
CA VAL A 31 -5.33 -1.49 0.77
C VAL A 31 -6.45 -2.35 0.19
N LYS A 32 -6.31 -2.72 -1.08
CA LYS A 32 -7.23 -3.64 -1.76
C LYS A 32 -6.44 -4.79 -2.36
N SER A 33 -6.87 -6.02 -2.10
CA SER A 33 -6.34 -7.18 -2.81
C SER A 33 -7.44 -7.88 -3.60
N ASP A 34 -7.08 -8.30 -4.81
CA ASP A 34 -7.93 -9.03 -5.72
C ASP A 34 -7.20 -10.28 -6.20
N ILE A 35 -7.83 -11.44 -6.08
CA ILE A 35 -7.32 -12.71 -6.59
C ILE A 35 -7.88 -12.92 -7.99
N LEU A 36 -7.00 -12.92 -8.98
CA LEU A 36 -7.32 -13.19 -10.36
C LEU A 36 -6.68 -14.50 -10.80
N ARG A 37 -7.46 -15.59 -10.76
CA ARG A 37 -7.00 -16.96 -11.05
C ARG A 37 -5.87 -17.37 -10.09
N ASP A 38 -4.65 -17.35 -10.58
CA ASP A 38 -3.37 -17.69 -9.95
C ASP A 38 -2.55 -16.46 -9.55
N MET A 39 -3.05 -15.25 -9.84
CA MET A 39 -2.42 -13.99 -9.46
C MET A 39 -3.13 -13.35 -8.26
N VAL A 40 -2.34 -12.69 -7.42
CA VAL A 40 -2.82 -11.78 -6.38
C VAL A 40 -2.38 -10.37 -6.74
N ILE A 41 -3.34 -9.49 -6.97
CA ILE A 41 -3.11 -8.08 -7.29
C ILE A 41 -3.34 -7.29 -6.02
N ILE A 42 -2.35 -6.52 -5.57
CA ILE A 42 -2.44 -5.68 -4.37
C ILE A 42 -2.30 -4.23 -4.80
N SER A 43 -3.30 -3.42 -4.47
CA SER A 43 -3.30 -1.97 -4.71
C SER A 43 -3.18 -1.25 -3.38
N LEU A 44 -2.12 -0.45 -3.24
CA LEU A 44 -1.86 0.42 -2.10
C LEU A 44 -2.14 1.86 -2.51
N GLN A 45 -3.00 2.57 -1.77
CA GLN A 45 -3.31 3.97 -1.99
C GLN A 45 -3.06 4.82 -0.74
N GLY A 46 -2.54 6.02 -0.94
CA GLY A 46 -2.25 6.95 0.16
C GLY A 46 -0.88 6.77 0.79
N ILE A 47 0.06 6.17 0.07
CA ILE A 47 1.48 6.05 0.47
C ILE A 47 2.18 7.40 0.67
N LEU A 48 1.68 8.46 0.02
CA LEU A 48 2.16 9.83 0.15
C LEU A 48 1.20 10.66 1.02
N THR A 49 1.74 11.34 2.01
CA THR A 49 1.04 12.35 2.81
C THR A 49 0.80 13.62 1.99
N PRO A 50 -0.17 14.49 2.38
CA PRO A 50 -0.39 15.78 1.72
C PRO A 50 0.86 16.70 1.71
N ALA A 51 1.81 16.49 2.63
CA ALA A 51 3.08 17.18 2.63
C ALA A 51 4.01 16.65 1.53
N GLU A 52 4.11 15.33 1.39
CA GLU A 52 4.89 14.68 0.33
C GLU A 52 4.31 14.97 -1.06
N TYR A 53 2.97 14.96 -1.22
CA TYR A 53 2.34 15.38 -2.48
C TYR A 53 2.70 16.82 -2.88
N ARG A 54 2.81 17.74 -1.91
CA ARG A 54 3.24 19.12 -2.18
C ARG A 54 4.70 19.17 -2.63
N VAL A 55 5.57 18.37 -2.03
CA VAL A 55 6.98 18.29 -2.40
C VAL A 55 7.17 17.58 -3.75
N CYS A 56 6.36 16.57 -4.09
CA CYS A 56 6.31 15.95 -5.42
C CYS A 56 5.91 16.91 -6.57
N SER A 57 5.41 18.11 -6.26
CA SER A 57 5.05 19.09 -7.30
C SER A 57 6.27 19.66 -8.03
N THR A 58 7.48 19.47 -7.49
CA THR A 58 8.74 19.86 -8.12
C THR A 58 9.57 18.63 -8.48
N ASN A 59 10.28 18.68 -9.61
CA ASN A 59 11.12 17.57 -10.09
C ASN A 59 12.18 17.13 -9.05
N GLU A 60 12.69 18.07 -8.25
CA GLU A 60 13.65 17.79 -7.17
C GLU A 60 12.99 17.10 -5.96
N GLY A 61 11.75 17.44 -5.64
CA GLY A 61 11.02 16.82 -4.53
C GLY A 61 10.58 15.38 -4.83
N LEU A 62 10.28 15.06 -6.10
CA LEU A 62 10.01 13.69 -6.56
C LEU A 62 11.20 12.74 -6.34
N LEU A 63 12.43 13.22 -6.54
CA LEU A 63 13.64 12.40 -6.33
C LEU A 63 13.88 12.13 -4.84
N ASN A 64 13.74 13.15 -3.99
CA ASN A 64 13.92 13.01 -2.54
C ASN A 64 12.89 12.10 -1.86
N ILE A 65 11.64 12.09 -2.32
CA ILE A 65 10.58 11.27 -1.73
C ILE A 65 10.80 9.79 -2.05
N ASN A 66 11.24 9.46 -3.27
CA ASN A 66 11.54 8.08 -3.62
C ASN A 66 12.64 7.48 -2.73
N GLU A 67 13.67 8.27 -2.37
CA GLU A 67 14.73 7.83 -1.45
C GLU A 67 14.21 7.61 -0.02
N HIS A 68 13.23 8.39 0.43
CA HIS A 68 12.63 8.26 1.76
C HIS A 68 11.57 7.14 1.86
N VAL A 69 10.92 6.79 0.75
CA VAL A 69 9.88 5.75 0.71
C VAL A 69 10.48 4.35 0.45
N LEU A 70 11.68 4.27 -0.14
CA LEU A 70 12.36 3.01 -0.48
C LEU A 70 13.44 2.57 0.52
N ASN A 71 13.76 3.37 1.54
CA ASN A 71 14.64 3.01 2.67
C ASN A 71 13.82 2.62 3.91
#